data_AF-A0A838JPL7-F1
#
_entry.id   AF-A0A838JPL7-F1
#
_cell.length_a   1.000
_cell.length_b   1.000
_cell.length_c   1.000
_cell.angle_alpha   90.00
_cell.angle_beta   90.00
_cell.angle_gamma   90.00
#
_symmetry.space_group_name_H-M   'P 1'
#
loop_
_entity.id
_entity.type
_entity.pdbx_description
1 polymer ?
#
loop_
_entity_poly.entity_id
_entity_poly.type
_entity_poly.pdbx_seq_one_letter_code
_entity_poly.pdbx_strand_id
1 'polypeptide(L)'
;MAKNIRVGAHSCVVAPALKDAGLQAGDKYGRMFPELSPCEVDETAMAGLGRAASRMDATLPVVDEGLENRRIPAGFAILGQFVAHDITSDRSLLSHHAVAGELRNFRAPRLDLECLYGEGPVGNPFLYDADDADKLLLGVNAAGRPDDLPRNRQGVALVGDPRNDVHLLISQMHVAFLTFHNRVVDQLREGGTPDEHVFDEARRITRWHYEWVMVNEFLPLSAGDETVADVLNNGRKFYDPGENPTIPVEFSDAAYRFGHSQIRPTYRLNDEVGDITIFPGCLGFKPVPPEKVIDWSHLFEVPGANPPQPSRRLEASLTHALIELPEQIVGHKEIPEHHSLALRDLQRGGALGLPSGEAVARQIGVESLTRAECGLEGWAGETPLWYYVLKEAEVRAGGEHLGPVGGRIVSEVLLGLLDADPGSYRSADPGWRPTLPSAEPDRFMMADLLVFAKEPSP
;
A
#
# COMPACT_ATOMS: atom_id res chain seq x y z
N MET A 1 -36.10 15.39 -15.41
CA MET A 1 -36.18 14.54 -14.20
C MET A 1 -34.81 13.89 -14.02
N ALA A 2 -33.99 14.44 -13.13
CA ALA A 2 -32.67 13.88 -12.83
C ALA A 2 -32.86 12.55 -12.11
N LYS A 3 -32.34 11.46 -12.68
CA LYS A 3 -32.25 10.17 -11.99
C LYS A 3 -31.20 10.30 -10.90
N ASN A 4 -31.61 10.21 -9.64
CA ASN A 4 -30.70 10.03 -8.51
C ASN A 4 -29.85 8.78 -8.75
N ILE A 5 -28.57 8.98 -9.03
CA ILE A 5 -27.58 7.92 -9.16
C ILE A 5 -27.31 7.40 -7.75
N ARG A 6 -27.81 6.21 -7.44
CA ARG A 6 -27.40 5.46 -6.25
C ARG A 6 -25.99 4.93 -6.50
N VAL A 7 -25.01 5.58 -5.87
CA VAL A 7 -23.61 5.14 -5.86
C VAL A 7 -23.54 3.89 -4.96
N GLY A 8 -23.12 2.76 -5.54
CA GLY A 8 -22.96 1.50 -4.80
C GLY A 8 -21.71 1.53 -3.91
N ALA A 9 -21.61 0.59 -2.96
CA ALA A 9 -20.49 0.47 -2.03
C ALA A 9 -19.11 0.59 -2.74
N HIS A 10 -18.23 1.43 -2.20
CA HIS A 10 -16.92 1.72 -2.77
C HIS A 10 -15.82 1.47 -1.72
N SER A 11 -15.51 0.19 -1.49
CA SER A 11 -14.16 -0.18 -1.05
C SER A 11 -13.27 -0.25 -2.29
N CYS A 12 -12.04 0.27 -2.22
CA CYS A 12 -11.21 0.48 -3.40
C CYS A 12 -10.94 -0.82 -4.16
N VAL A 13 -10.76 -1.94 -3.46
CA VAL A 13 -10.58 -3.26 -4.06
C VAL A 13 -10.88 -4.31 -2.97
N VAL A 14 -12.09 -4.87 -2.94
CA VAL A 14 -12.45 -6.02 -2.10
C VAL A 14 -13.23 -6.99 -2.96
N ALA A 15 -12.95 -8.30 -2.83
CA ALA A 15 -13.69 -9.35 -3.51
C ALA A 15 -15.21 -9.11 -3.37
N PRO A 16 -15.95 -8.89 -4.47
CA PRO A 16 -17.34 -8.42 -4.44
C PRO A 16 -18.32 -9.37 -3.73
N ALA A 17 -17.92 -10.63 -3.57
CA ALA A 17 -18.68 -11.66 -2.87
C ALA A 17 -18.60 -11.55 -1.34
N LEU A 18 -17.64 -10.80 -0.79
CA LEU A 18 -17.56 -10.54 0.65
C LEU A 18 -18.60 -9.49 1.02
N LYS A 19 -19.61 -9.92 1.77
CA LYS A 19 -20.59 -9.02 2.36
C LYS A 19 -19.98 -8.36 3.59
N ASP A 20 -20.03 -7.03 3.65
CA ASP A 20 -19.69 -6.33 4.87
C ASP A 20 -20.80 -6.53 5.90
N ALA A 21 -20.41 -6.94 7.11
CA ALA A 21 -21.27 -6.84 8.27
C ALA A 21 -21.00 -5.46 8.84
N GLY A 22 -22.00 -4.58 8.93
CA GLY A 22 -21.87 -3.22 9.45
C GLY A 22 -21.45 -3.19 10.93
N LEU A 23 -20.23 -3.60 11.19
CA LEU A 23 -19.62 -3.74 12.50
C LEU A 23 -19.34 -2.35 13.05
N GLN A 24 -19.81 -2.09 14.27
CA GLN A 24 -19.66 -0.80 14.95
C GLN A 24 -18.35 -0.67 15.72
N ALA A 25 -17.36 -1.53 15.48
CA ALA A 25 -16.06 -1.49 16.16
C ALA A 25 -14.95 -1.21 15.14
N GLY A 26 -14.31 -0.04 15.26
CA GLY A 26 -13.24 0.45 14.38
C GLY A 26 -12.96 1.92 14.71
N ASP A 27 -11.69 2.32 14.66
CA ASP A 27 -11.24 3.69 14.95
C ASP A 27 -11.71 4.65 13.86
N LYS A 28 -11.82 5.95 14.17
CA LYS A 28 -12.27 6.94 13.17
C LYS A 28 -11.12 7.40 12.29
N TYR A 29 -11.41 7.71 11.04
CA TYR A 29 -10.47 8.49 10.23
C TYR A 29 -10.40 9.93 10.76
N GLY A 30 -9.20 10.50 10.72
CA GLY A 30 -8.91 11.88 11.13
C GLY A 30 -8.81 12.83 9.94
N ARG A 31 -8.44 14.09 10.23
CA ARG A 31 -8.01 15.06 9.22
C ARG A 31 -6.68 15.67 9.63
N MET A 32 -5.79 15.80 8.66
CA MET A 32 -4.49 16.46 8.85
C MET A 32 -4.61 17.98 8.81
N PHE A 33 -5.59 18.50 8.05
CA PHE A 33 -5.84 19.94 7.88
C PHE A 33 -7.32 20.27 8.14
N PRO A 34 -7.81 20.13 9.38
CA PRO A 34 -9.24 20.29 9.71
C PRO A 34 -9.79 21.70 9.44
N GLU A 35 -8.93 22.70 9.33
CA GLU A 35 -9.26 24.09 9.02
C GLU A 35 -9.50 24.37 7.53
N LEU A 36 -9.08 23.47 6.63
CA LEU A 36 -9.22 23.67 5.20
C LEU A 36 -10.61 23.26 4.72
N SER A 37 -11.21 24.12 3.88
CA SER A 37 -12.47 23.82 3.21
C SER A 37 -12.29 22.70 2.17
N PRO A 38 -13.33 21.87 1.95
CA PRO A 38 -13.37 20.93 0.84
C PRO A 38 -13.11 21.57 -0.53
N CYS A 39 -12.46 20.83 -1.43
CA CYS A 39 -12.30 21.22 -2.82
C CYS A 39 -13.65 21.14 -3.55
N GLU A 40 -14.13 22.25 -4.08
CA GLU A 40 -15.34 22.29 -4.89
C GLU A 40 -15.02 22.00 -6.36
N VAL A 41 -15.49 20.86 -6.85
CA VAL A 41 -15.27 20.40 -8.23
C VAL A 41 -16.59 19.91 -8.81
N ASP A 42 -16.86 20.31 -10.05
CA ASP A 42 -18.01 19.80 -10.81
C ASP A 42 -17.88 18.29 -11.04
N GLU A 43 -18.93 17.53 -10.69
CA GLU A 43 -18.92 16.06 -10.77
C GLU A 43 -18.67 15.55 -12.20
N THR A 44 -19.16 16.27 -13.22
CA THR A 44 -18.97 15.89 -14.63
C THR A 44 -17.53 16.13 -15.06
N ALA A 45 -16.95 17.26 -14.66
CA ALA A 45 -15.55 17.58 -14.90
C ALA A 45 -14.61 16.55 -14.21
N MET A 46 -14.91 16.21 -12.96
CA MET A 46 -14.19 15.16 -12.22
C MET A 46 -14.30 13.79 -12.90
N ALA A 47 -15.50 13.40 -13.32
CA ALA A 47 -15.69 12.16 -14.08
C ALA A 47 -14.90 12.15 -15.40
N GLY A 48 -14.79 13.31 -16.04
CA GLY A 48 -14.00 13.53 -17.24
C GLY A 48 -12.49 13.29 -17.06
N LEU A 49 -11.96 13.43 -15.84
CA LEU A 49 -10.54 13.16 -15.55
C LEU A 49 -10.22 11.67 -15.43
N GLY A 50 -11.13 10.88 -14.84
CA GLY A 50 -10.84 9.50 -14.43
C GLY A 50 -11.44 8.40 -15.31
N ARG A 51 -12.34 8.70 -16.25
CA ARG A 51 -12.99 7.67 -17.09
C ARG A 51 -12.04 7.02 -18.11
N ALA A 52 -12.44 5.93 -18.75
CA ALA A 52 -11.69 5.36 -19.87
C ALA A 52 -11.47 6.38 -21.00
N ALA A 53 -10.30 6.28 -21.66
CA ALA A 53 -9.84 7.21 -22.70
C ALA A 53 -9.80 8.69 -22.23
N SER A 54 -9.61 8.92 -20.93
CA SER A 54 -9.39 10.24 -20.35
C SER A 54 -7.91 10.54 -20.12
N ARG A 55 -7.63 11.70 -19.51
CA ARG A 55 -6.27 12.11 -19.16
C ARG A 55 -5.59 11.13 -18.20
N MET A 56 -6.35 10.47 -17.31
CA MET A 56 -5.77 9.52 -16.36
C MET A 56 -5.64 8.09 -16.91
N ASP A 57 -5.96 7.84 -18.19
CA ASP A 57 -5.84 6.53 -18.83
C ASP A 57 -4.60 6.46 -19.74
N ALA A 58 -3.55 5.77 -19.27
CA ALA A 58 -2.42 5.40 -20.12
C ALA A 58 -2.84 4.22 -21.00
N THR A 59 -3.54 4.52 -22.09
CA THR A 59 -4.22 3.58 -23.01
C THR A 59 -3.31 2.53 -23.67
N LEU A 60 -1.99 2.58 -23.47
CA LEU A 60 -1.05 1.62 -24.04
C LEU A 60 -0.90 0.40 -23.12
N PRO A 61 -1.27 -0.82 -23.57
CA PRO A 61 -1.13 -2.05 -22.78
C PRO A 61 0.31 -2.60 -22.81
N VAL A 62 1.31 -1.74 -23.03
CA VAL A 62 2.71 -2.11 -23.22
C VAL A 62 3.55 -1.28 -22.26
N VAL A 63 4.66 -1.85 -21.78
CA VAL A 63 5.66 -1.08 -21.03
C VAL A 63 6.19 0.02 -21.95
N ASP A 64 6.00 1.26 -21.54
CA ASP A 64 6.63 2.43 -22.13
C ASP A 64 7.89 2.74 -21.32
N GLU A 65 9.07 2.54 -21.92
CA GLU A 65 10.36 2.84 -21.29
C GLU A 65 10.46 4.31 -20.82
N GLY A 66 9.73 5.23 -21.47
CA GLY A 66 9.65 6.64 -21.07
C GLY A 66 8.92 6.84 -19.73
N LEU A 67 8.08 5.89 -19.33
CA LEU A 67 7.31 5.90 -18.10
C LEU A 67 7.96 5.08 -16.98
N GLU A 68 9.18 4.57 -17.18
CA GLU A 68 9.89 3.82 -16.14
C GLU A 68 10.55 4.72 -15.10
N ASN A 69 10.36 4.35 -13.83
CA ASN A 69 10.98 5.00 -12.70
C ASN A 69 12.21 4.20 -12.25
N ARG A 70 13.39 4.59 -12.73
CA ARG A 70 14.66 3.93 -12.41
C ARG A 70 15.07 4.08 -10.94
N ARG A 71 14.47 5.03 -10.21
CA ARG A 71 14.71 5.21 -8.77
C ARG A 71 14.05 4.11 -7.95
N ILE A 72 12.86 3.66 -8.33
CA ILE A 72 12.02 2.80 -7.47
C ILE A 72 11.80 1.45 -8.15
N PRO A 73 12.37 0.34 -7.63
CA PRO A 73 12.04 -1.01 -8.10
C PRO A 73 10.54 -1.33 -7.99
N ALA A 74 10.02 -2.13 -8.93
CA ALA A 74 8.59 -2.42 -9.05
C ALA A 74 8.00 -3.11 -7.81
N GLY A 75 8.82 -3.83 -7.02
CA GLY A 75 8.40 -4.43 -5.77
C GLY A 75 7.90 -3.43 -4.72
N PHE A 76 8.39 -2.18 -4.75
CA PHE A 76 7.97 -1.15 -3.80
C PHE A 76 6.53 -0.68 -3.98
N ALA A 77 5.97 -0.77 -5.19
CA ALA A 77 4.55 -0.49 -5.39
C ALA A 77 3.67 -1.54 -4.67
N ILE A 78 4.12 -2.79 -4.65
CA ILE A 78 3.46 -3.91 -3.96
C ILE A 78 3.66 -3.81 -2.45
N LEU A 79 4.86 -3.43 -2.00
CA LEU A 79 5.14 -3.16 -0.59
C LEU A 79 4.30 -1.99 -0.06
N GLY A 80 4.15 -0.91 -0.83
CA GLY A 80 3.30 0.22 -0.47
C GLY A 80 1.83 -0.17 -0.29
N GLN A 81 1.33 -1.05 -1.16
CA GLN A 81 -0.01 -1.64 -1.00
C GLN A 81 -0.11 -2.54 0.24
N PHE A 82 0.91 -3.34 0.54
CA PHE A 82 0.95 -4.15 1.75
C PHE A 82 0.90 -3.28 3.02
N VAL A 83 1.65 -2.18 3.06
CA VAL A 83 1.59 -1.18 4.15
C VAL A 83 0.21 -0.56 4.25
N ALA A 84 -0.44 -0.23 3.13
CA ALA A 84 -1.80 0.29 3.13
C ALA A 84 -2.79 -0.71 3.76
N HIS A 85 -2.62 -2.02 3.51
CA HIS A 85 -3.46 -3.06 4.10
C HIS A 85 -3.18 -3.28 5.59
N ASP A 86 -1.97 -2.96 6.05
CA ASP A 86 -1.58 -3.02 7.44
C ASP A 86 -2.24 -1.89 8.25
N ILE A 87 -2.17 -0.65 7.77
CA ILE A 87 -2.56 0.53 8.55
C ILE A 87 -3.99 1.04 8.26
N THR A 88 -4.60 0.62 7.14
CA THR A 88 -5.95 1.07 6.74
C THR A 88 -6.85 -0.10 6.41
N SER A 89 -8.09 -0.09 6.88
CA SER A 89 -9.20 -0.90 6.37
C SER A 89 -10.48 -0.10 6.45
N ASP A 90 -10.84 0.58 5.36
CA ASP A 90 -12.19 1.16 5.26
C ASP A 90 -13.17 0.16 4.65
N ARG A 91 -14.15 -0.23 5.47
CA ARG A 91 -15.29 -1.08 5.08
C ARG A 91 -16.60 -0.29 5.01
N SER A 92 -16.58 1.01 5.33
CA SER A 92 -17.77 1.85 5.44
C SER A 92 -18.51 1.98 4.11
N LEU A 93 -19.84 1.93 4.16
CA LEU A 93 -20.70 2.24 3.01
C LEU A 93 -20.63 3.75 2.73
N LEU A 94 -20.01 4.16 1.63
CA LEU A 94 -20.01 5.56 1.20
C LEU A 94 -21.42 5.96 0.72
N SER A 95 -22.07 6.86 1.46
CA SER A 95 -23.19 7.66 0.97
C SER A 95 -22.70 9.02 0.44
N HIS A 96 -23.48 9.65 -0.45
CA HIS A 96 -23.24 11.04 -0.85
C HIS A 96 -23.18 11.93 0.40
N HIS A 97 -22.03 12.59 0.64
CA HIS A 97 -21.66 13.31 1.88
C HIS A 97 -21.26 12.43 3.07
N ALA A 98 -20.28 11.54 2.89
CA ALA A 98 -19.70 10.82 4.02
C ALA A 98 -18.89 11.79 4.90
N VAL A 99 -19.30 11.96 6.15
CA VAL A 99 -18.52 12.75 7.12
C VAL A 99 -17.29 11.91 7.50
N ALA A 100 -16.08 12.47 7.42
CA ALA A 100 -14.85 11.72 7.73
C ALA A 100 -14.90 11.02 9.11
N GLY A 101 -15.55 11.61 10.10
CA GLY A 101 -15.76 11.02 11.43
C GLY A 101 -16.80 9.89 11.51
N GLU A 102 -17.50 9.58 10.42
CA GLU A 102 -18.39 8.42 10.25
C GLU A 102 -17.68 7.26 9.55
N LEU A 103 -16.55 7.52 8.87
CA LEU A 103 -15.70 6.45 8.36
C LEU A 103 -14.98 5.75 9.51
N ARG A 104 -14.92 4.43 9.41
CA ARG A 104 -14.22 3.57 10.38
C ARG A 104 -13.04 2.88 9.73
N ASN A 105 -11.87 3.06 10.32
CA ASN A 105 -10.71 2.24 10.10
C ASN A 105 -10.82 0.99 11.00
N PHE A 106 -10.98 -0.16 10.37
CA PHE A 106 -11.05 -1.45 11.06
C PHE A 106 -9.66 -2.07 11.31
N ARG A 107 -8.59 -1.29 11.08
CA ARG A 107 -7.22 -1.60 11.44
C ARG A 107 -6.74 -0.68 12.54
N ALA A 108 -5.85 -1.19 13.38
CA ALA A 108 -5.04 -0.31 14.18
C ALA A 108 -4.23 0.63 13.28
N PRO A 109 -4.18 1.94 13.56
CA PRO A 109 -3.34 2.88 12.84
C PRO A 109 -1.88 2.72 13.28
N ARG A 110 -1.29 1.54 13.04
CA ARG A 110 0.07 1.15 13.46
C ARG A 110 0.68 0.24 12.40
N LEU A 111 2.00 0.33 12.24
CA LEU A 111 2.78 -0.56 11.38
C LEU A 111 3.21 -1.81 12.15
N ASP A 112 2.24 -2.55 12.68
CA ASP A 112 2.46 -3.67 13.61
C ASP A 112 2.23 -5.05 12.97
N LEU A 113 2.04 -5.11 11.65
CA LEU A 113 1.79 -6.33 10.89
C LEU A 113 0.53 -7.08 11.39
N GLU A 114 -0.51 -6.34 11.81
CA GLU A 114 -1.81 -6.91 12.20
C GLU A 114 -2.39 -7.79 11.08
N CYS A 115 -2.08 -7.46 9.82
CA CYS A 115 -2.50 -8.26 8.67
C CYS A 115 -1.90 -9.68 8.64
N LEU A 116 -0.76 -9.91 9.32
CA LEU A 116 -0.14 -11.23 9.52
C LEU A 116 -0.59 -11.88 10.83
N TYR A 117 -0.47 -11.15 11.93
CA TYR A 117 -0.57 -11.74 13.27
C TYR A 117 -2.02 -11.83 13.79
N GLY A 118 -2.94 -11.02 13.27
CA GLY A 118 -4.28 -10.88 13.83
C GLY A 118 -4.24 -10.62 15.34
N GLU A 119 -5.09 -11.31 16.09
CA GLU A 119 -5.13 -11.28 17.56
C GLU A 119 -4.19 -12.33 18.22
N GLY A 120 -3.16 -12.80 17.51
CA GLY A 120 -2.20 -13.79 18.02
C GLY A 120 -2.69 -15.25 17.93
N PRO A 121 -1.85 -16.22 18.36
CA PRO A 121 -2.17 -17.66 18.28
C PRO A 121 -3.45 -18.07 19.01
N VAL A 122 -3.83 -17.33 20.07
CA VAL A 122 -5.04 -17.60 20.85
C VAL A 122 -6.29 -16.99 20.18
N GLY A 123 -6.21 -15.75 19.69
CA GLY A 123 -7.36 -15.05 19.10
C GLY A 123 -7.67 -15.51 17.67
N ASN A 124 -6.63 -15.78 16.87
CA ASN A 124 -6.77 -16.25 15.49
C ASN A 124 -5.89 -17.48 15.21
N PRO A 125 -6.14 -18.63 15.86
CA PRO A 125 -5.31 -19.84 15.73
C PRO A 125 -5.18 -20.37 14.30
N PHE A 126 -6.13 -20.05 13.42
CA PHE A 126 -6.11 -20.47 12.02
C PHE A 126 -5.03 -19.79 11.16
N LEU A 127 -4.36 -18.76 11.69
CA LEU A 127 -3.21 -18.10 11.04
C LEU A 127 -1.87 -18.77 11.37
N TYR A 128 -1.84 -19.69 12.34
CA TYR A 128 -0.62 -20.28 12.90
C TYR A 128 -0.54 -21.76 12.58
N ASP A 129 0.68 -22.29 12.57
CA ASP A 129 0.88 -23.73 12.44
C ASP A 129 0.38 -24.42 13.72
N ALA A 130 -0.45 -25.45 13.54
CA ALA A 130 -1.07 -26.14 14.67
C ALA A 130 -0.09 -27.03 15.44
N ASP A 131 0.98 -27.47 14.78
CA ASP A 131 2.05 -28.26 15.38
C ASP A 131 3.17 -27.37 15.95
N ASP A 132 3.20 -26.08 15.57
CA ASP A 132 4.17 -25.09 16.00
C ASP A 132 3.55 -23.68 16.07
N ALA A 133 2.96 -23.34 17.22
CA ALA A 133 2.24 -22.08 17.40
C ALA A 133 3.14 -20.81 17.39
N ASP A 134 4.46 -20.97 17.44
CA ASP A 134 5.39 -19.85 17.23
C ASP A 134 5.50 -19.49 15.74
N LYS A 135 5.10 -20.39 14.83
CA LYS A 135 5.15 -20.18 13.37
C LYS A 135 3.78 -19.83 12.79
N LEU A 136 3.82 -18.98 11.76
CA LEU A 136 2.68 -18.67 10.91
C LEU A 136 2.46 -19.81 9.90
N LEU A 137 1.19 -20.08 9.60
CA LEU A 137 0.80 -21.16 8.70
C LEU A 137 1.13 -20.81 7.24
N LEU A 138 1.96 -21.64 6.59
CA LEU A 138 2.20 -21.56 5.15
C LEU A 138 1.23 -22.46 4.37
N GLY A 139 0.75 -21.97 3.24
CA GLY A 139 -0.04 -22.76 2.31
C GLY A 139 0.83 -23.51 1.31
N VAL A 140 0.31 -24.62 0.80
CA VAL A 140 0.98 -25.38 -0.26
C VAL A 140 0.36 -25.08 -1.62
N ASN A 141 1.21 -24.84 -2.62
CA ASN A 141 0.78 -24.70 -4.00
C ASN A 141 0.44 -26.07 -4.62
N ALA A 142 0.01 -26.08 -5.89
CA ALA A 142 -0.36 -27.32 -6.60
C ALA A 142 0.79 -28.34 -6.76
N ALA A 143 2.05 -27.93 -6.56
CA ALA A 143 3.21 -28.81 -6.56
C ALA A 143 3.60 -29.29 -5.15
N GLY A 144 2.81 -28.97 -4.12
CA GLY A 144 3.07 -29.36 -2.72
C GLY A 144 4.17 -28.54 -2.03
N ARG A 145 4.58 -27.41 -2.60
CA ARG A 145 5.61 -26.52 -2.02
C ARG A 145 4.96 -25.39 -1.21
N PRO A 146 5.60 -24.90 -0.14
CA PRO A 146 5.06 -23.86 0.74
C PRO A 146 5.13 -22.44 0.13
N ASP A 147 4.76 -22.30 -1.14
CA ASP A 147 4.86 -21.05 -1.92
C ASP A 147 3.50 -20.36 -2.13
N ASP A 148 2.48 -20.65 -1.33
CA ASP A 148 1.15 -20.02 -1.43
C ASP A 148 0.61 -19.64 -0.04
N LEU A 149 -0.41 -18.79 -0.02
CA LEU A 149 -1.17 -18.52 1.18
C LEU A 149 -1.89 -19.78 1.66
N PRO A 150 -2.06 -19.98 2.98
CA PRO A 150 -2.94 -21.00 3.48
C PRO A 150 -4.35 -20.74 2.96
N ARG A 151 -5.01 -21.78 2.43
CA ARG A 151 -6.34 -21.66 1.82
C ARG A 151 -7.29 -22.68 2.41
N ASN A 152 -8.55 -22.30 2.57
CA ASN A 152 -9.60 -23.25 2.93
C ASN A 152 -9.94 -24.15 1.74
N ARG A 153 -10.81 -25.16 1.96
CA ARG A 153 -11.26 -26.11 0.92
C ARG A 153 -11.94 -25.48 -0.30
N GLN A 154 -12.32 -24.20 -0.23
CA GLN A 154 -12.94 -23.44 -1.32
C GLN A 154 -11.93 -22.52 -2.04
N GLY A 155 -10.64 -22.58 -1.67
CA GLY A 155 -9.58 -21.77 -2.27
C GLY A 155 -9.45 -20.35 -1.70
N VAL A 156 -10.23 -19.99 -0.68
CA VAL A 156 -10.17 -18.68 -0.03
C VAL A 156 -8.96 -18.62 0.89
N ALA A 157 -8.12 -17.60 0.74
CA ALA A 157 -6.97 -17.36 1.60
C ALA A 157 -7.38 -17.15 3.08
N LEU A 158 -6.62 -17.76 3.98
CA LEU A 158 -6.73 -17.68 5.43
C LEU A 158 -5.70 -16.67 5.93
N VAL A 159 -6.01 -15.39 5.80
CA VAL A 159 -5.11 -14.27 6.13
C VAL A 159 -5.83 -13.22 6.96
N GLY A 160 -5.08 -12.44 7.73
CA GLY A 160 -5.64 -11.36 8.55
C GLY A 160 -6.27 -10.24 7.71
N ASP A 161 -5.82 -10.02 6.47
CA ASP A 161 -6.45 -9.13 5.50
C ASP A 161 -6.79 -9.82 4.17
N PRO A 162 -8.07 -9.96 3.78
CA PRO A 162 -8.42 -10.63 2.52
C PRO A 162 -7.95 -9.86 1.27
N ARG A 163 -7.62 -8.56 1.39
CA ARG A 163 -7.05 -7.78 0.27
C ARG A 163 -5.63 -8.23 -0.07
N ASN A 164 -4.94 -8.91 0.83
CA ASN A 164 -3.64 -9.54 0.56
C ASN A 164 -3.74 -10.78 -0.36
N ASP A 165 -4.90 -11.07 -0.96
CA ASP A 165 -5.06 -12.11 -1.99
C ASP A 165 -5.65 -11.55 -3.31
N VAL A 166 -5.65 -10.23 -3.51
CA VAL A 166 -6.34 -9.63 -4.66
C VAL A 166 -5.61 -9.79 -6.00
N HIS A 167 -4.29 -9.85 -5.95
CA HIS A 167 -3.43 -10.29 -7.06
C HIS A 167 -2.23 -11.07 -6.54
N LEU A 168 -1.65 -11.88 -7.41
CA LEU A 168 -0.54 -12.79 -7.11
C LEU A 168 0.65 -12.06 -6.46
N LEU A 169 0.99 -10.85 -6.93
CA LEU A 169 2.11 -10.09 -6.36
C LEU A 169 1.92 -9.78 -4.86
N ILE A 170 0.70 -9.41 -4.43
CA ILE A 170 0.44 -9.10 -3.02
C ILE A 170 0.33 -10.38 -2.17
N SER A 171 -0.21 -11.47 -2.73
CA SER A 171 -0.28 -12.75 -2.01
C SER A 171 1.10 -13.33 -1.77
N GLN A 172 1.98 -13.28 -2.77
CA GLN A 172 3.37 -13.69 -2.62
C GLN A 172 4.14 -12.76 -1.68
N MET A 173 3.88 -11.45 -1.69
CA MET A 173 4.49 -10.52 -0.71
C MET A 173 4.12 -10.93 0.71
N HIS A 174 2.85 -11.27 0.93
CA HIS A 174 2.39 -11.76 2.23
C HIS A 174 3.08 -13.07 2.60
N VAL A 175 3.17 -14.05 1.70
CA VAL A 175 3.95 -15.30 1.92
C VAL A 175 5.40 -14.99 2.31
N ALA A 176 6.04 -14.01 1.66
CA ALA A 176 7.42 -13.64 1.99
C ALA A 176 7.57 -13.17 3.45
N PHE A 177 6.62 -12.39 3.98
CA PHE A 177 6.61 -12.00 5.39
C PHE A 177 6.27 -13.17 6.34
N LEU A 178 5.40 -14.11 5.94
CA LEU A 178 5.16 -15.33 6.72
C LEU A 178 6.45 -16.15 6.86
N THR A 179 7.13 -16.38 5.75
CA THR A 179 8.38 -17.15 5.72
C THR A 179 9.49 -16.41 6.48
N PHE A 180 9.56 -15.07 6.36
CA PHE A 180 10.50 -14.25 7.12
C PHE A 180 10.33 -14.45 8.63
N HIS A 181 9.10 -14.34 9.15
CA HIS A 181 8.82 -14.57 10.56
C HIS A 181 9.20 -16.00 10.99
N ASN A 182 8.80 -17.01 10.21
CA ASN A 182 9.11 -18.40 10.52
C ASN A 182 10.63 -18.68 10.54
N ARG A 183 11.40 -17.99 9.71
CA ARG A 183 12.87 -18.07 9.72
C ARG A 183 13.48 -17.41 10.95
N VAL A 184 12.92 -16.28 11.40
CA VAL A 184 13.34 -15.64 12.66
C VAL A 184 13.07 -16.56 13.86
N VAL A 185 11.93 -17.26 13.88
CA VAL A 185 11.62 -18.30 14.89
C VAL A 185 12.72 -19.37 14.94
N ASP A 186 13.11 -19.90 13.78
CA ASP A 186 14.18 -20.90 13.69
C ASP A 186 15.52 -20.36 14.22
N GLN A 187 15.90 -19.15 13.81
CA GLN A 187 17.14 -18.51 14.27
C GLN A 187 17.16 -18.27 15.79
N LEU A 188 16.03 -17.86 16.38
CA LEU A 188 15.94 -17.63 17.82
C LEU A 188 16.11 -18.92 18.63
N ARG A 189 15.52 -20.03 18.15
CA ARG A 189 15.66 -21.35 18.75
C ARG A 189 17.09 -21.87 18.63
N GLU A 190 17.71 -21.73 17.46
CA GLU A 190 19.13 -22.05 17.24
C GLU A 190 20.04 -21.23 18.17
N GLY A 191 19.68 -19.96 18.43
CA GLY A 191 20.36 -19.07 19.37
C GLY A 191 20.12 -19.40 20.85
N GLY A 192 19.27 -20.38 21.17
CA GLY A 192 18.96 -20.80 22.54
C GLY A 192 17.99 -19.87 23.28
N THR A 193 17.15 -19.12 22.56
CA THR A 193 16.05 -18.35 23.15
C THR A 193 15.08 -19.31 23.84
N PRO A 194 14.66 -19.06 25.10
CA PRO A 194 13.67 -19.91 25.77
C PRO A 194 12.36 -20.00 25.00
N ASP A 195 11.79 -21.20 24.91
CA ASP A 195 10.58 -21.50 24.11
C ASP A 195 9.43 -20.51 24.40
N GLU A 196 9.21 -20.14 25.66
CA GLU A 196 8.15 -19.21 26.07
C GLU A 196 8.32 -17.77 25.54
N HIS A 197 9.48 -17.43 24.98
CA HIS A 197 9.80 -16.11 24.46
C HIS A 197 9.97 -16.08 22.94
N VAL A 198 10.03 -17.23 22.28
CA VAL A 198 10.37 -17.32 20.84
C VAL A 198 9.37 -16.55 19.99
N PHE A 199 8.06 -16.75 20.19
CA PHE A 199 7.04 -16.05 19.41
C PHE A 199 7.10 -14.53 19.55
N ASP A 200 7.08 -14.02 20.78
CA ASP A 200 7.04 -12.58 21.04
C ASP A 200 8.31 -11.89 20.51
N GLU A 201 9.46 -12.54 20.66
CA GLU A 201 10.72 -12.04 20.16
C GLU A 201 10.81 -12.10 18.63
N ALA A 202 10.32 -13.18 18.00
CA ALA A 202 10.24 -13.29 16.55
C ALA A 202 9.34 -12.21 15.96
N ARG A 203 8.16 -12.02 16.56
CA ARG A 203 7.23 -10.96 16.17
C ARG A 203 7.86 -9.57 16.31
N ARG A 204 8.57 -9.30 17.41
CA ARG A 204 9.27 -8.03 17.64
C ARG A 204 10.35 -7.78 16.59
N ILE A 205 11.22 -8.76 16.36
CA ILE A 205 12.31 -8.67 15.37
C ILE A 205 11.74 -8.47 13.96
N THR A 206 10.74 -9.26 13.56
CA THR A 206 10.10 -9.14 12.24
C THR A 206 9.52 -7.75 12.04
N ARG A 207 8.76 -7.26 13.02
CA ARG A 207 8.15 -5.93 13.00
C ARG A 207 9.22 -4.82 12.94
N TRP A 208 10.24 -4.87 13.77
CA TRP A 208 11.27 -3.81 13.80
C TRP A 208 12.09 -3.75 12.51
N HIS A 209 12.36 -4.88 11.85
CA HIS A 209 12.99 -4.88 10.52
C HIS A 209 12.06 -4.34 9.44
N TYR A 210 10.76 -4.66 9.48
CA TYR A 210 9.76 -4.06 8.59
C TYR A 210 9.70 -2.54 8.76
N GLU A 211 9.56 -2.04 9.99
CA GLU A 211 9.56 -0.61 10.30
C GLU A 211 10.87 0.07 9.88
N TRP A 212 12.00 -0.62 10.02
CA TRP A 212 13.29 -0.11 9.57
C TRP A 212 13.34 0.09 8.06
N VAL A 213 12.89 -0.91 7.28
CA VAL A 213 12.75 -0.80 5.83
C VAL A 213 11.81 0.36 5.46
N MET A 214 10.73 0.56 6.22
CA MET A 214 9.82 1.69 5.97
C MET A 214 10.51 3.04 6.09
N VAL A 215 11.31 3.22 7.14
CA VAL A 215 11.96 4.50 7.46
C VAL A 215 13.19 4.76 6.60
N ASN A 216 13.99 3.72 6.34
CA ASN A 216 15.32 3.88 5.77
C ASN A 216 15.39 3.53 4.28
N GLU A 217 14.32 2.98 3.69
CA GLU A 217 14.28 2.62 2.27
C GLU A 217 12.99 3.08 1.59
N PHE A 218 11.82 2.62 2.07
CA PHE A 218 10.53 2.92 1.42
C PHE A 218 10.22 4.42 1.39
N LEU A 219 10.35 5.10 2.53
CA LEU A 219 10.08 6.54 2.63
C LEU A 219 11.07 7.36 1.78
N PRO A 220 12.41 7.21 1.88
CA PRO A 220 13.34 7.94 1.02
C PRO A 220 13.10 7.72 -0.48
N LEU A 221 12.83 6.48 -0.89
CA LEU A 221 12.51 6.15 -2.28
C LEU A 221 11.22 6.86 -2.74
N SER A 222 10.16 6.82 -1.93
CA SER A 222 8.81 7.22 -2.34
C SER A 222 8.51 8.70 -2.10
N ALA A 223 8.94 9.27 -0.97
CA ALA A 223 8.67 10.66 -0.58
C ALA A 223 9.80 11.65 -0.95
N GLY A 224 10.96 11.12 -1.35
CA GLY A 224 12.15 11.89 -1.67
C GLY A 224 13.03 12.15 -0.46
N ASP A 225 14.35 12.14 -0.68
CA ASP A 225 15.36 12.19 0.39
C ASP A 225 15.27 13.48 1.22
N GLU A 226 15.06 14.62 0.56
CA GLU A 226 14.99 15.94 1.22
C GLU A 226 13.80 16.04 2.18
N THR A 227 12.61 15.60 1.75
CA THR A 227 11.39 15.65 2.57
C THR A 227 11.52 14.76 3.78
N VAL A 228 11.98 13.52 3.60
CA VAL A 228 12.15 12.55 4.70
C VAL A 228 13.22 13.04 5.67
N ALA A 229 14.34 13.56 5.17
CA ALA A 229 15.38 14.13 6.02
C ALA A 229 14.89 15.34 6.82
N ASP A 230 14.05 16.22 6.25
CA ASP A 230 13.46 17.33 7.01
C ASP A 230 12.55 16.81 8.14
N VAL A 231 11.67 15.85 7.86
CA VAL A 231 10.78 15.30 8.91
C VAL A 231 11.58 14.60 10.01
N LEU A 232 12.61 13.82 9.67
CA LEU A 232 13.45 13.12 10.65
C LEU A 232 14.28 14.08 11.51
N ASN A 233 14.84 15.14 10.92
CA ASN A 233 15.74 16.06 11.62
C ASN A 233 15.01 17.21 12.33
N ASN A 234 13.93 17.71 11.74
CA ASN A 234 13.21 18.89 12.23
C ASN A 234 11.82 18.56 12.81
N GLY A 235 11.45 17.27 12.80
CA GLY A 235 10.18 16.79 13.33
C GLY A 235 8.99 17.00 12.38
N ARG A 236 7.87 16.41 12.78
CA ARG A 236 6.55 16.59 12.13
C ARG A 236 6.00 17.98 12.45
N LYS A 237 5.33 18.61 11.48
CA LYS A 237 4.80 19.98 11.60
C LYS A 237 3.27 20.04 11.52
N PHE A 238 2.65 19.06 10.87
CA PHE A 238 1.23 19.10 10.49
C PHE A 238 0.45 17.88 10.99
N TYR A 239 1.10 16.73 11.14
CA TYR A 239 0.46 15.54 11.72
C TYR A 239 0.86 15.31 13.18
N ASP A 240 -0.12 15.48 14.06
CA ASP A 240 -0.05 15.06 15.46
C ASP A 240 -0.98 13.85 15.71
N PRO A 241 -0.44 12.66 15.97
CA PRO A 241 -1.23 11.47 16.26
C PRO A 241 -1.87 11.50 17.65
N GLY A 242 -1.40 12.34 18.58
CA GLY A 242 -1.85 12.33 19.97
C GLY A 242 -1.69 10.97 20.66
N GLU A 243 -2.49 10.71 21.70
CA GLU A 243 -2.49 9.41 22.42
C GLU A 243 -3.26 8.31 21.68
N ASN A 244 -4.20 8.69 20.82
CA ASN A 244 -5.01 7.75 20.02
C ASN A 244 -4.84 8.12 18.55
N PRO A 245 -3.79 7.60 17.88
CA PRO A 245 -3.51 7.91 16.49
C PRO A 245 -4.73 7.63 15.61
N THR A 246 -4.93 8.46 14.60
CA THR A 246 -5.93 8.22 13.55
C THR A 246 -5.27 8.43 12.19
N ILE A 247 -5.74 7.70 11.17
CA ILE A 247 -5.27 7.91 9.80
C ILE A 247 -5.99 9.13 9.21
N PRO A 248 -5.28 10.18 8.75
CA PRO A 248 -5.92 11.30 8.07
C PRO A 248 -6.47 10.89 6.69
N VAL A 249 -7.64 11.40 6.32
CA VAL A 249 -8.18 11.17 4.97
C VAL A 249 -7.31 11.77 3.87
N GLU A 250 -6.58 12.85 4.14
CA GLU A 250 -5.61 13.42 3.20
C GLU A 250 -4.46 12.44 2.89
N PHE A 251 -4.14 11.56 3.85
CA PHE A 251 -3.21 10.46 3.65
C PHE A 251 -3.88 9.28 2.94
N SER A 252 -4.94 8.68 3.52
CA SER A 252 -5.51 7.42 3.02
C SER A 252 -6.21 7.57 1.68
N ASP A 253 -6.85 8.72 1.46
CA ASP A 253 -7.74 8.94 0.31
C ASP A 253 -7.18 9.90 -0.73
N ALA A 254 -5.96 10.41 -0.50
CA ALA A 254 -5.24 11.26 -1.43
C ALA A 254 -3.76 10.86 -1.56
N ALA A 255 -2.91 11.27 -0.63
CA ALA A 255 -1.47 11.21 -0.82
C ALA A 255 -0.97 9.77 -0.99
N TYR A 256 -1.39 8.84 -0.13
CA TYR A 256 -0.92 7.44 -0.13
C TYR A 256 -1.48 6.59 -1.29
N ARG A 257 -2.36 7.16 -2.14
CA ARG A 257 -2.83 6.54 -3.38
C ARG A 257 -1.87 6.70 -4.55
N PHE A 258 -0.71 7.33 -4.33
CA PHE A 258 0.32 7.48 -5.35
C PHE A 258 0.76 6.14 -5.98
N GLY A 259 0.74 5.07 -5.17
CA GLY A 259 1.14 3.72 -5.59
C GLY A 259 0.33 3.19 -6.79
N HIS A 260 -0.90 3.66 -7.01
CA HIS A 260 -1.68 3.28 -8.19
C HIS A 260 -0.98 3.68 -9.51
N SER A 261 -0.28 4.81 -9.53
CA SER A 261 0.44 5.29 -10.72
C SER A 261 1.68 4.46 -11.03
N GLN A 262 2.27 3.81 -10.02
CA GLN A 262 3.48 3.00 -10.12
C GLN A 262 3.25 1.59 -10.68
N ILE A 263 2.00 1.14 -10.74
CA ILE A 263 1.65 -0.20 -11.22
C ILE A 263 1.96 -0.34 -12.72
N ARG A 264 2.71 -1.38 -13.06
CA ARG A 264 3.04 -1.74 -14.44
C ARG A 264 1.87 -2.49 -15.12
N PRO A 265 1.72 -2.38 -16.45
CA PRO A 265 0.76 -3.19 -17.21
C PRO A 265 1.13 -4.69 -17.18
N THR A 266 2.42 -5.00 -17.22
CA THR A 266 2.98 -6.37 -17.18
C THR A 266 4.12 -6.50 -16.18
N TYR A 267 4.33 -7.71 -15.70
CA TYR A 267 5.40 -8.10 -14.79
C TYR A 267 6.05 -9.40 -15.27
N ARG A 268 7.38 -9.43 -15.23
CA ARG A 268 8.15 -10.67 -15.24
C ARG A 268 8.28 -11.18 -13.80
N LEU A 269 7.74 -12.37 -13.53
CA LEU A 269 7.69 -12.93 -12.18
C LEU A 269 8.94 -13.75 -11.83
N ASN A 270 9.52 -14.42 -12.82
CA ASN A 270 10.69 -15.30 -12.73
C ASN A 270 11.26 -15.52 -14.15
N ASP A 271 12.19 -16.47 -14.30
CA ASP A 271 12.78 -16.86 -15.59
C ASP A 271 12.00 -17.96 -16.35
N GLU A 272 10.99 -18.56 -15.73
CA GLU A 272 10.20 -19.66 -16.30
C GLU A 272 9.02 -19.16 -17.14
N VAL A 273 8.37 -18.07 -16.70
CA VAL A 273 7.25 -17.44 -17.40
C VAL A 273 7.67 -16.11 -18.03
N GLY A 274 7.18 -15.87 -19.25
CA GLY A 274 7.32 -14.56 -19.89
C GLY A 274 6.51 -13.47 -19.17
N ASP A 275 6.51 -12.26 -19.73
CA ASP A 275 5.75 -11.13 -19.17
C ASP A 275 4.25 -11.45 -19.04
N ILE A 276 3.70 -11.21 -17.86
CA ILE A 276 2.29 -11.47 -17.53
C ILE A 276 1.61 -10.16 -17.17
N THR A 277 0.39 -9.94 -17.66
CA THR A 277 -0.38 -8.73 -17.30
C THR A 277 -0.79 -8.73 -15.82
N ILE A 278 -0.87 -7.54 -15.19
CA ILE A 278 -1.42 -7.43 -13.83
C ILE A 278 -2.84 -8.01 -13.76
N PHE A 279 -3.68 -7.68 -14.74
CA PHE A 279 -4.98 -8.29 -14.95
C PHE A 279 -5.17 -8.72 -16.41
N PRO A 280 -5.72 -9.92 -16.68
CA PRO A 280 -6.09 -10.96 -15.73
C PRO A 280 -4.91 -11.86 -15.29
N GLY A 281 -3.70 -11.64 -15.83
CA GLY A 281 -2.59 -12.57 -15.71
C GLY A 281 -2.11 -12.87 -14.28
N CYS A 282 -2.08 -11.84 -13.43
CA CYS A 282 -1.76 -11.92 -12.01
C CYS A 282 -2.99 -11.85 -11.11
N LEU A 283 -4.21 -12.05 -11.63
CA LEU A 283 -5.43 -12.04 -10.80
C LEU A 283 -5.30 -13.03 -9.63
N GLY A 284 -5.67 -12.61 -8.43
CA GLY A 284 -5.60 -13.41 -7.20
C GLY A 284 -6.87 -14.21 -6.94
N PHE A 285 -7.20 -14.41 -5.66
CA PHE A 285 -8.34 -15.18 -5.17
C PHE A 285 -8.38 -16.63 -5.62
N LYS A 286 -7.19 -17.19 -5.91
CA LYS A 286 -7.01 -18.57 -6.37
C LYS A 286 -5.61 -19.04 -6.02
N PRO A 287 -5.39 -20.37 -5.95
CA PRO A 287 -4.07 -20.92 -5.71
C PRO A 287 -3.02 -20.40 -6.68
N VAL A 288 -1.82 -20.11 -6.16
CA VAL A 288 -0.68 -19.67 -6.96
C VAL A 288 -0.16 -20.86 -7.79
N PRO A 289 -0.13 -20.75 -9.13
CA PRO A 289 0.46 -21.79 -9.96
C PRO A 289 1.97 -21.92 -9.68
N PRO A 290 2.52 -23.15 -9.58
CA PRO A 290 3.93 -23.40 -9.28
C PRO A 290 4.93 -22.65 -10.17
N GLU A 291 4.60 -22.45 -11.45
CA GLU A 291 5.40 -21.74 -12.45
C GLU A 291 5.32 -20.20 -12.32
N LYS A 292 4.36 -19.68 -11.54
CA LYS A 292 4.16 -18.25 -11.30
C LYS A 292 4.66 -17.79 -9.93
N VAL A 293 5.32 -18.67 -9.18
CA VAL A 293 5.97 -18.29 -7.92
C VAL A 293 7.00 -17.20 -8.21
N ILE A 294 7.00 -16.14 -7.39
CA ILE A 294 7.84 -14.97 -7.66
C ILE A 294 9.29 -15.24 -7.27
N ASP A 295 10.18 -14.96 -8.21
CA ASP A 295 11.55 -14.61 -7.85
C ASP A 295 11.67 -13.10 -7.65
N TRP A 296 11.82 -12.72 -6.38
CA TRP A 296 11.88 -11.32 -5.96
C TRP A 296 13.10 -10.56 -6.51
N SER A 297 14.13 -11.26 -7.00
CA SER A 297 15.27 -10.63 -7.66
C SER A 297 14.87 -9.81 -8.91
N HIS A 298 13.72 -10.11 -9.53
CA HIS A 298 13.18 -9.33 -10.64
C HIS A 298 12.44 -8.05 -10.21
N LEU A 299 12.20 -7.85 -8.91
CA LEU A 299 11.34 -6.78 -8.37
C LEU A 299 12.04 -5.95 -7.29
N PHE A 300 13.11 -6.45 -6.70
CA PHE A 300 13.95 -5.80 -5.69
C PHE A 300 15.43 -5.92 -6.07
N GLU A 301 16.23 -4.96 -5.62
CA GLU A 301 17.68 -4.94 -5.88
C GLU A 301 18.40 -5.95 -4.98
N VAL A 302 18.46 -7.20 -5.42
CA VAL A 302 19.17 -8.27 -4.70
C VAL A 302 20.64 -8.28 -5.12
N PRO A 303 21.60 -8.16 -4.17
CA PRO A 303 23.02 -8.17 -4.49
C PRO A 303 23.46 -9.41 -5.28
N GLY A 304 24.14 -9.19 -6.40
CA GLY A 304 24.60 -10.25 -7.30
C GLY A 304 23.56 -10.74 -8.32
N ALA A 305 22.31 -10.26 -8.24
CA ALA A 305 21.30 -10.50 -9.27
C ALA A 305 21.34 -9.44 -10.39
N ASN A 306 20.54 -9.66 -11.43
CA ASN A 306 20.32 -8.64 -12.46
C ASN A 306 19.53 -7.45 -11.88
N PRO A 307 19.65 -6.24 -12.46
CA PRO A 307 18.84 -5.10 -12.05
C PRO A 307 17.33 -5.44 -12.09
N PRO A 308 16.55 -5.07 -11.06
CA PRO A 308 15.13 -5.37 -11.02
C PRO A 308 14.36 -4.54 -12.04
N GLN A 309 13.13 -4.98 -12.33
CA GLN A 309 12.19 -4.17 -13.08
C GLN A 309 11.90 -2.86 -12.33
N PRO A 310 11.97 -1.70 -12.98
CA PRO A 310 11.58 -0.43 -12.35
C PRO A 310 10.07 -0.38 -12.18
N SER A 311 9.58 0.39 -11.21
CA SER A 311 8.15 0.77 -11.17
C SER A 311 7.82 1.73 -12.32
N ARG A 312 6.54 2.06 -12.49
CA ARG A 312 6.14 3.18 -13.34
C ARG A 312 6.35 4.51 -12.59
N ARG A 313 6.64 5.59 -13.33
CA ARG A 313 6.74 6.96 -12.80
C ARG A 313 5.43 7.40 -12.17
N LEU A 314 5.56 8.26 -11.18
CA LEU A 314 4.43 8.98 -10.58
C LEU A 314 3.98 10.07 -11.55
N GLU A 315 2.91 9.77 -12.26
CA GLU A 315 2.26 10.71 -13.18
C GLU A 315 0.76 10.70 -12.95
N ALA A 316 0.06 11.73 -13.44
CA ALA A 316 -1.40 11.83 -13.35
C ALA A 316 -2.13 10.95 -14.38
N SER A 317 -1.66 9.72 -14.55
CA SER A 317 -2.29 8.65 -15.33
C SER A 317 -1.98 7.29 -14.72
N LEU A 318 -2.83 6.30 -14.97
CA LEU A 318 -2.70 4.92 -14.52
C LEU A 318 -2.61 4.00 -15.75
N THR A 319 -2.03 2.82 -15.58
CA THR A 319 -2.15 1.76 -16.60
C THR A 319 -3.62 1.46 -16.89
N HIS A 320 -3.96 1.22 -18.17
CA HIS A 320 -5.32 0.94 -18.60
C HIS A 320 -6.00 -0.20 -17.79
N ALA A 321 -5.23 -1.18 -17.31
CA ALA A 321 -5.73 -2.28 -16.48
C ALA A 321 -6.34 -1.83 -15.14
N LEU A 322 -6.00 -0.62 -14.65
CA LEU A 322 -6.60 0.00 -13.46
C LEU A 322 -7.77 0.94 -13.80
N ILE A 323 -7.93 1.29 -15.07
CA ILE A 323 -9.08 2.06 -15.57
C ILE A 323 -10.23 1.11 -15.95
N GLU A 324 -9.91 -0.10 -16.41
CA GLU A 324 -10.87 -1.18 -16.67
C GLU A 324 -10.62 -2.36 -15.72
N LEU A 325 -10.83 -2.15 -14.42
CA LEU A 325 -10.66 -3.22 -13.44
C LEU A 325 -11.63 -4.38 -13.72
N PRO A 326 -11.20 -5.65 -13.59
CA PRO A 326 -12.07 -6.78 -13.87
C PRO A 326 -13.18 -6.95 -12.80
N GLU A 327 -14.30 -7.58 -13.17
CA GLU A 327 -15.44 -7.80 -12.26
C GLU A 327 -15.06 -8.57 -10.99
N GLN A 328 -14.07 -9.45 -11.04
CA GLN A 328 -13.56 -10.16 -9.87
C GLN A 328 -13.00 -9.22 -8.79
N ILE A 329 -12.64 -7.98 -9.18
CA ILE A 329 -12.05 -6.96 -8.32
C ILE A 329 -13.11 -5.96 -7.85
N VAL A 330 -13.92 -5.43 -8.76
CA VAL A 330 -14.87 -4.33 -8.46
C VAL A 330 -16.33 -4.80 -8.34
N GLY A 331 -16.62 -6.01 -8.78
CA GLY A 331 -17.98 -6.56 -8.90
C GLY A 331 -18.62 -6.15 -10.21
N HIS A 332 -19.70 -6.82 -10.58
CA HIS A 332 -20.50 -6.41 -11.73
C HIS A 332 -20.97 -4.95 -11.57
N LYS A 333 -20.63 -4.10 -12.55
CA LYS A 333 -21.10 -2.71 -12.61
C LYS A 333 -21.97 -2.52 -13.84
N GLU A 334 -23.12 -1.89 -13.64
CA GLU A 334 -24.00 -1.50 -14.75
C GLU A 334 -23.45 -0.31 -15.54
N ILE A 335 -22.60 0.50 -14.91
CA ILE A 335 -21.98 1.69 -15.48
C ILE A 335 -20.49 1.38 -15.71
N PRO A 336 -20.01 1.30 -16.97
CA PRO A 336 -18.62 0.96 -17.29
C PRO A 336 -17.59 1.83 -16.56
N GLU A 337 -17.88 3.13 -16.41
CA GLU A 337 -16.99 4.08 -15.74
C GLU A 337 -16.72 3.72 -14.27
N HIS A 338 -17.62 2.96 -13.63
CA HIS A 338 -17.42 2.50 -12.25
C HIS A 338 -16.36 1.40 -12.11
N HIS A 339 -15.82 0.89 -13.23
CA HIS A 339 -14.62 0.05 -13.24
C HIS A 339 -13.34 0.86 -13.05
N SER A 340 -13.35 2.17 -13.30
CA SER A 340 -12.15 2.99 -13.21
C SER A 340 -11.74 3.26 -11.78
N LEU A 341 -10.55 2.80 -11.41
CA LEU A 341 -9.93 3.14 -10.13
C LEU A 341 -9.71 4.64 -10.00
N ALA A 342 -9.30 5.31 -11.08
CA ALA A 342 -9.08 6.75 -11.04
C ALA A 342 -10.36 7.54 -10.77
N LEU A 343 -11.48 7.15 -11.38
CA LEU A 343 -12.76 7.77 -11.09
C LEU A 343 -13.18 7.54 -9.63
N ARG A 344 -12.98 6.32 -9.13
CA ARG A 344 -13.33 5.95 -7.75
C ARG A 344 -12.53 6.76 -6.73
N ASP A 345 -11.23 6.95 -6.96
CA ASP A 345 -10.36 7.71 -6.08
C ASP A 345 -10.75 9.19 -6.05
N LEU A 346 -11.03 9.79 -7.22
CA LEU A 346 -11.53 11.18 -7.31
C LEU A 346 -12.87 11.35 -6.61
N GLN A 347 -13.85 10.48 -6.89
CA GLN A 347 -15.17 10.51 -6.26
C GLN A 347 -15.08 10.34 -4.75
N ARG A 348 -14.21 9.45 -4.28
CA ARG A 348 -13.99 9.21 -2.85
C ARG A 348 -13.36 10.41 -2.18
N GLY A 349 -12.39 11.07 -2.81
CA GLY A 349 -11.83 12.34 -2.34
C GLY A 349 -12.88 13.44 -2.21
N GLY A 350 -13.75 13.59 -3.22
CA GLY A 350 -14.87 14.54 -3.17
C GLY A 350 -15.89 14.21 -2.07
N ALA A 351 -16.28 12.94 -1.95
CA ALA A 351 -17.24 12.48 -0.94
C ALA A 351 -16.75 12.69 0.50
N LEU A 352 -15.42 12.62 0.71
CA LEU A 352 -14.77 12.88 1.99
C LEU A 352 -14.39 14.35 2.20
N GLY A 353 -14.74 15.22 1.27
CA GLY A 353 -14.46 16.65 1.34
C GLY A 353 -12.98 16.93 1.52
N LEU A 354 -12.10 16.26 0.77
CA LEU A 354 -10.68 16.57 0.76
C LEU A 354 -10.46 18.03 0.29
N PRO A 355 -9.50 18.75 0.90
CA PRO A 355 -9.11 20.07 0.40
C PRO A 355 -8.48 19.97 -0.99
N SER A 356 -8.27 21.11 -1.66
CA SER A 356 -7.51 21.14 -2.90
C SER A 356 -6.02 20.96 -2.64
N GLY A 357 -5.27 20.54 -3.67
CA GLY A 357 -3.82 20.48 -3.56
C GLY A 357 -3.18 21.85 -3.34
N GLU A 358 -3.71 22.89 -3.97
CA GLU A 358 -3.24 24.27 -3.81
C GLU A 358 -3.52 24.81 -2.40
N ALA A 359 -4.65 24.46 -1.78
CA ALA A 359 -4.94 24.83 -0.40
C ALA A 359 -3.97 24.17 0.58
N VAL A 360 -3.67 22.88 0.39
CA VAL A 360 -2.68 22.18 1.21
C VAL A 360 -1.29 22.76 0.98
N ALA A 361 -0.88 23.02 -0.27
CA ALA A 361 0.41 23.64 -0.59
C ALA A 361 0.61 24.97 0.14
N ARG A 362 -0.41 25.84 0.14
CA ARG A 362 -0.39 27.09 0.91
C ARG A 362 -0.30 26.86 2.41
N GLN A 363 -1.04 25.88 2.94
CA GLN A 363 -1.06 25.57 4.37
C GLN A 363 0.30 25.07 4.87
N ILE A 364 1.02 24.30 4.05
CA ILE A 364 2.35 23.79 4.39
C ILE A 364 3.49 24.73 3.96
N GLY A 365 3.17 25.87 3.33
CA GLY A 365 4.13 26.91 2.96
C GLY A 365 4.99 26.60 1.74
N VAL A 366 4.51 25.81 0.78
CA VAL A 366 5.20 25.50 -0.48
C VAL A 366 4.50 26.15 -1.68
N GLU A 367 5.24 26.35 -2.77
CA GLU A 367 4.69 26.92 -4.00
C GLU A 367 3.71 25.93 -4.66
N SER A 368 2.44 26.35 -4.77
CA SER A 368 1.41 25.57 -5.44
C SER A 368 1.68 25.46 -6.94
N LEU A 369 1.34 24.32 -7.55
CA LEU A 369 1.32 24.20 -9.01
C LEU A 369 0.36 25.22 -9.62
N THR A 370 0.74 25.72 -10.79
CA THR A 370 -0.16 26.46 -11.66
C THR A 370 -1.15 25.51 -12.35
N ARG A 371 -2.29 26.05 -12.79
CA ARG A 371 -3.28 25.29 -13.56
C ARG A 371 -2.71 24.66 -14.84
N ALA A 372 -1.75 25.33 -15.47
CA ALA A 372 -1.04 24.81 -16.64
C ALA A 372 -0.12 23.64 -16.28
N GLU A 373 0.62 23.72 -15.16
CA GLU A 373 1.41 22.60 -14.64
C GLU A 373 0.54 21.40 -14.28
N CYS A 374 -0.68 21.63 -13.75
CA CYS A 374 -1.66 20.56 -13.56
C CYS A 374 -2.22 19.99 -14.88
N GLY A 375 -1.99 20.63 -16.02
CA GLY A 375 -2.60 20.26 -17.30
C GLY A 375 -4.12 20.43 -17.30
N LEU A 376 -4.63 21.40 -16.54
CA LEU A 376 -6.06 21.64 -16.33
C LEU A 376 -6.48 22.99 -16.91
N GLU A 377 -5.96 23.39 -18.06
CA GLU A 377 -6.38 24.64 -18.72
C GLU A 377 -7.90 24.65 -18.95
N GLY A 378 -8.56 25.73 -18.54
CA GLY A 378 -10.03 25.84 -18.60
C GLY A 378 -10.80 25.15 -17.46
N TRP A 379 -10.11 24.46 -16.54
CA TRP A 379 -10.72 23.94 -15.31
C TRP A 379 -11.24 25.07 -14.41
N ALA A 380 -12.41 24.88 -13.81
CA ALA A 380 -12.98 25.81 -12.84
C ALA A 380 -12.60 25.37 -11.43
N GLY A 381 -12.12 26.31 -10.60
CA GLY A 381 -11.68 26.02 -9.24
C GLY A 381 -10.23 25.53 -9.15
N GLU A 382 -9.93 24.95 -8.00
CA GLU A 382 -8.63 24.34 -7.65
C GLU A 382 -8.66 22.82 -7.90
N THR A 383 -7.52 22.17 -7.70
CA THR A 383 -7.29 20.80 -8.16
C THR A 383 -7.61 19.79 -7.06
N PRO A 384 -8.32 18.67 -7.36
CA PRO A 384 -8.48 17.56 -6.40
C PRO A 384 -7.14 17.08 -5.84
N LEU A 385 -7.03 16.92 -4.53
CA LEU A 385 -5.74 16.64 -3.85
C LEU A 385 -4.99 15.43 -4.42
N TRP A 386 -5.66 14.31 -4.67
CA TRP A 386 -5.01 13.12 -5.24
C TRP A 386 -4.39 13.40 -6.61
N TYR A 387 -5.15 14.04 -7.51
CA TYR A 387 -4.68 14.41 -8.84
C TYR A 387 -3.51 15.40 -8.75
N TYR A 388 -3.63 16.40 -7.87
CA TYR A 388 -2.58 17.37 -7.62
C TYR A 388 -1.28 16.70 -7.17
N VAL A 389 -1.34 15.76 -6.21
CA VAL A 389 -0.15 15.05 -5.71
C VAL A 389 0.57 14.29 -6.83
N LEU A 390 -0.18 13.65 -7.74
CA LEU A 390 0.42 12.98 -8.91
C LEU A 390 1.07 13.97 -9.88
N LYS A 391 0.39 15.09 -10.18
CA LYS A 391 0.97 16.16 -11.03
C LYS A 391 2.17 16.82 -10.37
N GLU A 392 2.17 16.94 -9.05
CA GLU A 392 3.27 17.52 -8.29
C GLU A 392 4.52 16.66 -8.38
N ALA A 393 4.37 15.34 -8.24
CA ALA A 393 5.45 14.39 -8.46
C ALA A 393 6.01 14.50 -9.90
N GLU A 394 5.13 14.54 -10.89
CA GLU A 394 5.51 14.67 -12.31
C GLU A 394 6.29 15.96 -12.59
N VAL A 395 5.79 17.10 -12.12
CA VAL A 395 6.33 18.43 -12.44
C VAL A 395 7.56 18.79 -11.59
N ARG A 396 7.55 18.45 -10.30
CA ARG A 396 8.61 18.87 -9.36
C ARG A 396 9.73 17.84 -9.22
N ALA A 397 9.45 16.57 -9.47
CA ALA A 397 10.40 15.47 -9.27
C ALA A 397 10.54 14.56 -10.50
N GLY A 398 10.03 14.96 -11.67
CA GLY A 398 10.09 14.16 -12.90
C GLY A 398 9.38 12.81 -12.80
N GLY A 399 8.47 12.66 -11.83
CA GLY A 399 7.77 11.42 -11.51
C GLY A 399 8.62 10.36 -10.79
N GLU A 400 9.82 10.70 -10.30
CA GLU A 400 10.71 9.74 -9.63
C GLU A 400 10.32 9.48 -8.16
N HIS A 401 9.76 10.47 -7.48
CA HIS A 401 9.22 10.39 -6.12
C HIS A 401 8.13 11.45 -5.91
N LEU A 402 7.42 11.42 -4.79
CA LEU A 402 6.39 12.40 -4.46
C LEU A 402 6.96 13.83 -4.38
N GLY A 403 6.14 14.81 -4.76
CA GLY A 403 6.45 16.21 -4.57
C GLY A 403 6.25 16.68 -3.12
N PRO A 404 6.47 17.98 -2.83
CA PRO A 404 6.46 18.51 -1.47
C PRO A 404 5.15 18.26 -0.68
N VAL A 405 3.97 18.42 -1.28
CA VAL A 405 2.69 18.16 -0.61
C VAL A 405 2.53 16.67 -0.35
N GLY A 406 2.65 15.84 -1.40
CA GLY A 406 2.46 14.40 -1.28
C GLY A 406 3.44 13.76 -0.30
N GLY A 407 4.73 14.07 -0.46
CA GLY A 407 5.81 13.55 0.37
C GLY A 407 5.65 13.97 1.82
N ARG A 408 5.28 15.23 2.10
CA ARG A 408 5.06 15.73 3.47
C ARG A 408 3.95 14.95 4.19
N ILE A 409 2.80 14.78 3.53
CA ILE A 409 1.67 14.03 4.11
C ILE A 409 2.09 12.59 4.41
N VAL A 410 2.71 11.91 3.44
CA VAL A 410 3.10 10.50 3.59
C VAL A 410 4.16 10.31 4.68
N SER A 411 5.22 11.12 4.66
CA SER A 411 6.31 11.03 5.63
C SER A 411 5.85 11.34 7.06
N GLU A 412 5.09 12.40 7.28
CA GLU A 412 4.66 12.77 8.62
C GLU A 412 3.68 11.77 9.22
N VAL A 413 2.76 11.22 8.42
CA VAL A 413 1.83 10.21 8.91
C VAL A 413 2.57 8.93 9.26
N LEU A 414 3.34 8.33 8.33
CA LEU A 414 4.02 7.06 8.62
C LEU A 414 5.01 7.17 9.79
N LEU A 415 5.85 8.23 9.83
CA LEU A 415 6.75 8.45 10.95
C LEU A 415 5.99 8.74 12.24
N GLY A 416 4.86 9.44 12.16
CA GLY A 416 4.03 9.74 13.31
C GLY A 416 3.37 8.53 13.93
N LEU A 417 2.91 7.57 13.11
CA LEU A 417 2.37 6.31 13.61
C LEU A 417 3.45 5.49 14.32
N LEU A 418 4.66 5.43 13.77
CA LEU A 418 5.79 4.72 14.39
C LEU A 418 6.20 5.37 15.72
N ASP A 419 6.35 6.70 15.74
CA ASP A 419 6.72 7.43 16.95
C ASP A 419 5.67 7.28 18.07
N ALA A 420 4.40 7.19 17.71
CA ALA A 420 3.29 7.08 18.66
C ALA A 420 3.05 5.65 19.17
N ASP A 421 3.57 4.63 18.49
CA ASP A 421 3.41 3.24 18.89
C ASP A 421 4.50 2.82 19.90
N PRO A 422 4.16 2.51 21.17
CA PRO A 422 5.13 2.08 22.16
C PRO A 422 5.85 0.76 21.81
N GLY A 423 5.32 -0.04 20.88
CA GLY A 423 5.96 -1.25 20.40
C GLY A 423 6.92 -1.04 19.22
N SER A 424 6.96 0.16 18.62
CA SER A 424 7.85 0.45 17.50
C SER A 424 9.28 0.61 17.98
N TYR A 425 10.27 0.21 17.18
CA TYR A 425 11.66 0.47 17.51
C TYR A 425 11.90 1.98 17.72
N ARG A 426 11.18 2.86 17.01
CA ARG A 426 11.34 4.31 17.13
C ARG A 426 10.91 4.88 18.48
N SER A 427 10.06 4.17 19.21
CA SER A 427 9.57 4.57 20.54
C SER A 427 10.19 3.73 21.65
N ALA A 428 10.24 2.41 21.46
CA ALA A 428 10.74 1.45 22.44
C ALA A 428 12.26 1.45 22.59
N ASP A 429 13.00 1.56 21.48
CA ASP A 429 14.47 1.59 21.46
C ASP A 429 14.97 2.39 20.24
N PRO A 430 14.98 3.74 20.32
CA PRO A 430 15.40 4.59 19.20
C PRO A 430 16.86 4.36 18.74
N GLY A 431 17.67 3.74 19.60
CA GLY A 431 19.05 3.36 19.31
C GLY A 431 19.18 2.04 18.55
N TRP A 432 18.08 1.28 18.44
CA TRP A 432 18.09 -0.03 17.80
C TRP A 432 18.58 0.05 16.36
N ARG A 433 19.26 -1.02 15.94
CA ARG A 433 19.74 -1.25 14.57
C ARG A 433 19.38 -2.67 14.15
N PRO A 434 19.18 -2.92 12.85
CA PRO A 434 18.91 -4.26 12.33
C PRO A 434 19.91 -5.29 12.85
N THR A 435 19.38 -6.44 13.28
CA THR A 435 20.15 -7.50 13.92
C THR A 435 20.30 -8.72 13.02
N LEU A 436 19.53 -8.79 11.93
CA LEU A 436 19.60 -9.87 10.97
C LEU A 436 20.71 -9.61 9.94
N PRO A 437 21.22 -10.67 9.27
CA PRO A 437 22.21 -10.52 8.22
C PRO A 437 21.73 -9.55 7.12
N SER A 438 22.65 -8.71 6.65
CA SER A 438 22.45 -7.82 5.51
C SER A 438 23.69 -7.84 4.63
N ALA A 439 23.53 -7.56 3.34
CA ALA A 439 24.63 -7.53 2.39
C ALA A 439 25.65 -6.43 2.69
N GLU A 440 25.18 -5.29 3.20
CA GLU A 440 26.02 -4.20 3.70
C GLU A 440 25.87 -4.11 5.23
N PRO A 441 26.97 -4.09 6.00
CA PRO A 441 26.90 -3.90 7.45
C PRO A 441 26.12 -2.64 7.82
N ASP A 442 25.27 -2.74 8.86
CA ASP A 442 24.43 -1.65 9.38
C ASP A 442 23.37 -1.09 8.40
N ARG A 443 23.16 -1.75 7.25
CA ARG A 443 22.18 -1.36 6.23
C ARG A 443 21.32 -2.55 5.85
N PHE A 444 20.18 -2.70 6.54
CA PHE A 444 19.17 -3.70 6.22
C PHE A 444 18.08 -3.10 5.32
N MET A 445 17.86 -3.72 4.16
CA MET A 445 16.93 -3.32 3.12
C MET A 445 15.92 -4.45 2.84
N MET A 446 14.89 -4.18 2.05
CA MET A 446 13.86 -5.16 1.69
C MET A 446 14.45 -6.39 1.00
N ALA A 447 15.52 -6.21 0.21
CA ALA A 447 16.24 -7.32 -0.40
C ALA A 447 16.83 -8.28 0.65
N ASP A 448 17.39 -7.76 1.74
CA ASP A 448 17.97 -8.59 2.82
C ASP A 448 16.88 -9.40 3.53
N LEU A 449 15.71 -8.80 3.77
CA LEU A 449 14.54 -9.48 4.32
C LEU A 449 14.12 -10.67 3.43
N LEU A 450 14.05 -10.44 2.12
CA LEU A 450 13.61 -11.44 1.14
C LEU A 450 14.64 -12.56 0.95
N VAL A 451 15.94 -12.23 0.99
CA VAL A 451 17.02 -13.22 0.95
C VAL A 451 16.99 -14.08 2.21
N PHE A 452 16.95 -13.45 3.39
CA PHE A 452 16.88 -14.15 4.67
C PHE A 452 15.67 -15.09 4.74
N ALA A 453 14.50 -14.63 4.29
CA ALA A 453 13.29 -15.45 4.24
C ALA A 453 13.40 -16.69 3.34
N LYS A 454 14.27 -16.69 2.32
CA LYS A 454 14.44 -17.81 1.39
C LYS A 454 15.57 -18.77 1.76
N GLU A 455 16.41 -18.42 2.74
CA GLU A 455 17.48 -19.31 3.18
C GLU A 455 16.88 -20.58 3.79
N PRO A 456 17.31 -21.78 3.34
CA PRO A 456 16.84 -23.03 3.94
C PRO A 456 17.23 -23.06 5.42
N SER A 457 16.30 -23.48 6.28
CA SER A 457 16.62 -23.81 7.68
C SER A 457 17.73 -24.89 7.67
N PRO A 458 18.81 -24.74 8.46
CA PRO A 458 19.96 -25.63 8.43
C PRO A 458 19.67 -27.11 8.68
#